data_AF-A0A161MDU4-F1
#
_entry.id   AF-A0A161MDU4-F1
#
_cell.length_a   1.000
_cell.length_b   1.000
_cell.length_c   1.000
_cell.angle_alpha   90.00
_cell.angle_beta   90.00
_cell.angle_gamma   90.00
#
_symmetry.space_group_name_H-M   'P 1'
#
loop_
_entity.id
_entity.type
_entity.pdbx_description
1 polymer ?
#
loop_
_entity_poly.entity_id
_entity_poly.type
_entity_poly.pdbx_seq_one_letter_code
_entity_poly.pdbx_strand_id
1 'polypeptide(L)'
;MGWLMVAETLVNPFGEDDDDFEVNWLIDRNLQISYLIVDEVHEDHPALVKDQYWEEVFPTELPYTEAAKQYYMEPFLGSTQDVEVPLHQRGIILMPVSVEAEFSVKHIESGQTSPLQIKSIFSMKTKNSSFANNAPRRIPSKSVLSMIRKNINEDYIK
;
A
#
# COMPACT_ATOMS: atom_id res chain seq x y z
N MET A 1 19.76 -7.13 35.58
CA MET A 1 20.76 -6.32 34.87
C MET A 1 20.52 -6.24 33.37
N GLY A 2 20.15 -7.33 32.67
CA GLY A 2 19.93 -7.31 31.21
C GLY A 2 18.90 -6.30 30.68
N TRP A 3 17.70 -6.18 31.25
CA TRP A 3 16.68 -5.22 30.78
C TRP A 3 17.09 -3.74 30.93
N LEU A 4 17.99 -3.43 31.88
CA LEU A 4 18.51 -2.08 32.04
C LEU A 4 19.56 -1.77 30.96
N MET A 5 20.40 -2.74 30.61
CA MET A 5 21.38 -2.59 29.52
C MET A 5 20.70 -2.40 28.17
N VAL A 6 19.54 -3.04 27.93
CA VAL A 6 18.74 -2.79 26.71
C VAL A 6 18.28 -1.34 26.63
N ALA A 7 17.85 -0.76 27.76
CA ALA A 7 17.45 0.65 27.79
C ALA A 7 18.65 1.60 27.62
N GLU A 8 19.83 1.19 28.10
CA GLU A 8 21.08 1.94 27.95
C GLU A 8 21.57 1.93 26.50
N THR A 9 21.62 0.77 25.84
CA THR A 9 22.02 0.67 24.43
C THR A 9 21.05 1.41 23.50
N LEU A 10 19.75 1.38 23.80
CA LEU A 10 18.74 2.07 22.99
C LEU A 10 18.56 3.56 23.34
N VAL A 11 19.25 4.09 24.35
CA VAL A 11 19.13 5.51 24.71
C VAL A 11 19.69 6.42 23.62
N ASN A 12 20.70 5.94 22.90
CA ASN A 12 21.30 6.61 21.75
C ASN A 12 21.64 5.60 20.64
N PRO A 13 20.70 5.30 19.74
CA PRO A 13 20.87 4.27 18.70
C PRO A 13 21.68 4.77 17.47
N PHE A 14 22.41 5.88 17.61
CA PHE A 14 23.16 6.55 16.54
C PHE A 14 24.66 6.66 16.85
N GLY A 15 25.15 5.83 17.77
CA GLY A 15 26.57 5.74 18.10
C GLY A 15 27.34 4.83 17.13
N GLU A 16 28.35 4.15 17.66
CA GLU A 16 29.19 3.18 16.94
C GLU A 16 29.07 1.78 17.57
N ASP A 17 28.06 1.54 18.42
CA ASP A 17 27.85 0.24 19.04
C ASP A 17 27.34 -0.77 17.99
N ASP A 18 27.63 -2.06 18.17
CA ASP A 18 27.33 -3.11 17.18
C ASP A 18 25.83 -3.24 16.85
N ASP A 19 24.94 -2.80 17.75
CA ASP A 19 23.48 -2.84 17.59
C ASP A 19 22.86 -1.48 17.19
N ASP A 20 23.69 -0.46 16.91
CA ASP A 20 23.24 0.86 16.47
C ASP A 20 22.79 0.87 15.00
N PHE A 21 22.09 1.93 14.60
CA PHE A 21 21.72 2.11 13.21
C PHE A 21 22.94 2.40 12.33
N GLU A 22 23.04 1.66 11.22
CA GLU A 22 24.03 1.89 10.16
C GLU A 22 23.68 3.12 9.28
N VAL A 23 23.77 4.31 9.88
CA VAL A 23 23.36 5.57 9.22
C VAL A 23 24.25 5.90 8.03
N ASN A 24 25.55 5.62 8.10
CA ASN A 24 26.48 5.86 6.99
C ASN A 24 26.08 5.04 5.75
N TRP A 25 25.76 3.76 5.94
CA TRP A 25 25.24 2.92 4.85
C TRP A 25 23.93 3.47 4.28
N LEU A 26 23.02 3.93 5.14
CA LEU A 26 21.75 4.50 4.70
C LEU A 26 21.95 5.78 3.87
N ILE A 27 22.89 6.64 4.26
CA ILE A 27 23.24 7.86 3.51
C ILE A 27 23.77 7.49 2.12
N ASP A 28 24.74 6.58 2.04
CA ASP A 28 25.33 6.15 0.78
C ASP A 28 24.29 5.51 -0.15
N ARG A 29 23.47 4.59 0.39
CA ARG A 29 22.37 3.94 -0.32
C ARG A 29 21.37 4.96 -0.85
N ASN A 30 20.96 5.92 -0.03
CA ASN A 30 19.95 6.90 -0.42
C ASN A 30 20.49 7.87 -1.45
N LEU A 31 21.75 8.32 -1.33
CA LEU A 31 22.38 9.20 -2.31
C LEU A 31 22.46 8.48 -3.67
N GLN A 32 22.94 7.24 -3.68
CA GLN A 32 23.06 6.43 -4.90
C GLN A 32 21.70 6.22 -5.58
N ILE A 33 20.69 5.76 -4.84
CA ILE A 33 19.38 5.42 -5.41
C ILE A 33 18.60 6.66 -5.84
N SER A 34 18.71 7.76 -5.10
CA SER A 34 18.04 9.01 -5.48
C SER A 34 18.55 9.51 -6.82
N TYR A 35 19.87 9.50 -7.04
CA TYR A 35 20.44 9.86 -8.34
C TYR A 35 20.06 8.84 -9.43
N LEU A 36 20.05 7.55 -9.14
CA LEU A 36 19.63 6.52 -10.10
C LEU A 36 18.21 6.77 -10.62
N ILE A 37 17.26 7.06 -9.70
CA ILE A 37 15.85 7.26 -10.04
C ILE A 37 15.67 8.52 -10.91
N VAL A 38 16.37 9.61 -10.59
CA VAL A 38 16.20 10.90 -11.28
C VAL A 38 17.03 11.03 -12.56
N ASP A 39 18.17 10.33 -12.66
CA ASP A 39 19.01 10.38 -13.86
C ASP A 39 18.68 9.25 -14.84
N GLU A 40 18.80 7.99 -14.39
CA GLU A 40 18.77 6.83 -15.30
C GLU A 40 17.34 6.33 -15.56
N VAL A 41 16.49 6.34 -14.54
CA VAL A 41 15.11 5.79 -14.61
C VAL A 41 14.07 6.88 -14.90
N HIS A 42 14.49 8.13 -15.12
CA HIS A 42 13.55 9.22 -15.37
C HIS A 42 12.87 9.07 -16.73
N GLU A 43 11.54 8.99 -16.71
CA GLU A 43 10.68 8.72 -17.87
C GLU A 43 10.98 7.40 -18.60
N ASP A 44 11.89 6.56 -18.08
CA ASP A 44 12.17 5.23 -18.60
C ASP A 44 11.20 4.22 -17.97
N HIS A 45 10.33 3.66 -18.79
CA HIS A 45 9.32 2.71 -18.37
C HIS A 45 9.28 1.50 -19.31
N PRO A 46 9.03 0.30 -18.78
CA PRO A 46 8.91 -0.89 -19.62
C PRO A 46 7.73 -0.75 -20.57
N ALA A 47 7.81 -1.43 -21.71
CA ALA A 47 6.72 -1.46 -22.68
C ALA A 47 5.45 -2.03 -22.04
N LEU A 48 4.31 -1.38 -22.28
CA LEU A 48 3.01 -1.85 -21.82
C LEU A 48 2.64 -3.14 -22.57
N VAL A 49 2.48 -4.22 -21.82
CA VAL A 49 2.07 -5.53 -22.32
C VAL A 49 0.88 -6.02 -21.51
N LYS A 50 0.01 -6.84 -22.13
CA LYS A 50 -1.04 -7.56 -21.41
C LYS A 50 -0.37 -8.54 -20.43
N ASP A 51 -0.82 -8.55 -19.19
CA ASP A 51 -0.31 -9.48 -18.19
C ASP A 51 -0.91 -10.89 -18.37
N GLN A 52 -0.38 -11.86 -17.61
CA GLN A 52 -0.77 -13.28 -17.70
C GLN A 52 -2.26 -13.53 -17.44
N TYR A 53 -2.93 -12.66 -16.68
CA TYR A 53 -4.32 -12.80 -16.27
C TYR A 53 -5.24 -11.78 -16.95
N TRP A 54 -4.79 -11.13 -18.04
CA TRP A 54 -5.50 -10.02 -18.67
C TRP A 54 -6.94 -10.32 -19.11
N GLU A 55 -7.24 -11.56 -19.49
CA GLU A 55 -8.58 -11.98 -19.94
C GLU A 55 -9.42 -12.60 -18.79
N GLU A 56 -8.85 -12.74 -17.58
CA GLU A 56 -9.51 -13.29 -16.40
C GLU A 56 -9.96 -12.17 -15.46
N VAL A 57 -11.19 -12.26 -14.93
CA VAL A 57 -11.70 -11.25 -13.98
C VAL A 57 -11.04 -11.43 -12.60
N PHE A 58 -10.88 -12.68 -12.17
CA PHE A 58 -10.13 -13.07 -10.98
C PHE A 58 -9.49 -14.44 -11.25
N PRO A 59 -8.16 -14.58 -11.10
CA PRO A 59 -7.51 -15.88 -11.15
C PRO A 59 -8.09 -16.78 -10.06
N THR A 60 -8.44 -18.02 -10.39
CA THR A 60 -9.03 -18.95 -9.40
C THR A 60 -8.04 -19.22 -8.27
N GLU A 61 -6.76 -19.42 -8.59
CA GLU A 61 -5.67 -19.57 -7.62
C GLU A 61 -4.36 -19.05 -8.22
N LEU A 62 -3.55 -18.35 -7.41
CA LEU A 62 -2.18 -18.04 -7.76
C LEU A 62 -1.29 -19.26 -7.48
N PRO A 63 -0.25 -19.52 -8.28
CA PRO A 63 0.61 -20.68 -8.09
C PRO A 63 1.43 -20.56 -6.79
N TYR A 64 1.47 -21.65 -6.02
CA TYR A 64 2.32 -21.80 -4.85
C TYR A 64 3.43 -22.81 -5.12
N THR A 65 4.59 -22.58 -4.51
CA THR A 65 5.64 -23.62 -4.45
C THR A 65 5.21 -24.74 -3.50
N GLU A 66 5.73 -25.96 -3.67
CA GLU A 66 5.36 -27.11 -2.83
C GLU A 66 5.57 -26.84 -1.33
N ALA A 67 6.66 -26.15 -0.97
CA ALA A 67 6.97 -25.77 0.41
C ALA A 67 6.04 -24.68 0.97
N ALA A 68 5.51 -23.80 0.11
CA ALA A 68 4.62 -22.71 0.51
C ALA A 68 3.15 -23.15 0.61
N LYS A 69 2.79 -24.30 0.03
CA LYS A 69 1.40 -24.81 0.00
C LYS A 69 0.78 -24.94 1.40
N GLN A 70 1.58 -25.26 2.41
CA GLN A 70 1.13 -25.34 3.80
C GLN A 70 0.65 -24.00 4.40
N TYR A 71 1.08 -22.87 3.82
CA TYR A 71 0.67 -21.53 4.25
C TYR A 71 -0.53 -21.01 3.46
N TYR A 72 -1.07 -21.80 2.53
CA TYR A 72 -2.32 -21.46 1.88
C TYR A 72 -3.42 -21.38 2.93
N MET A 73 -4.03 -20.21 3.06
CA MET A 73 -5.17 -19.98 3.94
C MET A 73 -6.31 -19.41 3.12
N GLU A 74 -7.51 -19.88 3.39
CA GLU A 74 -8.71 -19.29 2.82
C GLU A 74 -8.87 -17.84 3.31
N PRO A 75 -9.43 -16.94 2.48
CA PRO A 75 -9.67 -15.56 2.88
C PRO A 75 -10.50 -15.48 4.17
N PHE A 76 -10.07 -14.65 5.11
CA PHE A 76 -10.82 -14.41 6.35
C PHE A 76 -12.13 -13.68 6.04
N LEU A 77 -13.26 -14.34 6.28
CA LEU A 77 -14.60 -13.79 6.02
C LEU A 77 -15.16 -12.94 7.17
N GLY A 78 -14.52 -12.95 8.34
CA GLY A 78 -14.98 -12.26 9.54
C GLY A 78 -15.58 -13.19 10.59
N SER A 79 -15.40 -12.85 11.86
CA SER A 79 -15.88 -13.69 12.99
C SER A 79 -17.40 -13.83 13.06
N THR A 80 -18.15 -12.98 12.35
CA THR A 80 -19.61 -12.96 12.33
C THR A 80 -20.21 -13.46 11.01
N GLN A 81 -19.42 -14.03 10.10
CA GLN A 81 -19.87 -14.46 8.77
C GLN A 81 -21.10 -15.38 8.82
N ASP A 82 -21.08 -16.37 9.73
CA ASP A 82 -22.14 -17.37 9.88
C ASP A 82 -23.13 -17.02 11.01
N VAL A 83 -23.08 -15.80 11.53
CA VAL A 83 -24.00 -15.36 12.59
C VAL A 83 -25.32 -14.95 11.96
N GLU A 84 -26.30 -15.84 12.03
CA GLU A 84 -27.67 -15.52 11.65
C GLU A 84 -28.37 -14.71 12.76
N VAL A 85 -28.53 -13.41 12.55
CA VAL A 85 -29.32 -12.57 13.46
C VAL A 85 -30.82 -12.76 13.15
N PRO A 86 -31.65 -13.16 14.12
CA PRO A 86 -33.10 -13.25 13.96
C PRO A 86 -33.73 -11.94 13.50
N LEU A 87 -34.79 -11.99 12.68
CA LEU A 87 -35.41 -10.80 12.07
C LEU A 87 -35.78 -9.72 13.09
N HIS A 88 -36.25 -10.10 14.28
CA HIS A 88 -36.64 -9.17 15.34
C HIS A 88 -35.44 -8.46 16.02
N GLN A 89 -34.22 -8.96 15.82
CA GLN A 89 -32.97 -8.40 16.37
C GLN A 89 -32.12 -7.67 15.32
N ARG A 90 -32.54 -7.65 14.04
CA ARG A 90 -31.87 -6.89 12.97
C ARG A 90 -32.11 -5.37 13.04
N GLY A 91 -32.81 -4.91 14.08
CA GLY A 91 -33.10 -3.50 14.28
C GLY A 91 -31.82 -2.70 14.53
N ILE A 92 -31.58 -1.71 13.68
CA ILE A 92 -30.51 -0.73 13.92
C ILE A 92 -31.06 0.29 14.90
N ILE A 93 -30.54 0.30 16.12
CA ILE A 93 -30.79 1.39 17.06
C ILE A 93 -29.83 2.52 16.69
N LEU A 94 -30.37 3.57 16.06
CA LEU A 94 -29.65 4.83 15.93
C LEU A 94 -29.41 5.35 17.35
N MET A 95 -28.14 5.42 17.77
CA MET A 95 -27.80 6.09 19.02
C MET A 95 -28.31 7.53 18.89
N PRO A 96 -29.16 8.02 19.80
CA PRO A 96 -29.61 9.39 19.73
C PRO A 96 -28.37 10.27 19.84
N VAL A 97 -28.03 10.97 18.75
CA VAL A 97 -27.16 12.13 18.84
C VAL A 97 -27.95 13.12 19.68
N SER A 98 -27.42 13.47 20.85
CA SER A 98 -27.99 14.52 21.69
C SER A 98 -27.87 15.86 20.95
N VAL A 99 -28.79 16.13 20.04
CA VAL A 99 -29.02 17.47 19.51
C VAL A 99 -30.16 18.04 20.32
N GLU A 100 -29.83 18.89 21.28
CA GLU A 100 -30.81 19.70 22.01
C GLU A 100 -31.44 20.70 21.04
N ALA A 101 -32.52 20.30 20.37
CA ALA A 101 -33.48 21.23 19.77
C ALA A 101 -34.79 20.50 19.51
N GLU A 102 -35.81 20.88 20.27
CA GLU A 102 -37.18 20.41 20.13
C GLU A 102 -37.72 20.69 18.72
N PHE A 103 -38.11 19.64 18.00
CA PHE A 103 -39.06 19.80 16.90
C PHE A 103 -40.02 18.60 16.83
N SER A 104 -41.29 18.89 17.10
CA SER A 104 -42.38 17.92 17.14
C SER A 104 -42.65 17.30 15.77
N VAL A 105 -42.43 15.99 15.64
CA VAL A 105 -42.88 15.23 14.45
C VAL A 105 -44.05 14.33 14.86
N LYS A 106 -45.19 14.56 14.20
CA LYS A 106 -46.45 13.84 14.39
C LYS A 106 -46.31 12.36 13.99
N HIS A 107 -47.05 11.52 14.69
CA HIS A 107 -47.25 10.10 14.40
C HIS A 107 -47.37 9.82 12.90
N ILE A 108 -46.51 8.94 12.38
CA ILE A 108 -46.72 8.25 11.10
C ILE A 108 -46.97 6.79 11.45
N GLU A 109 -48.17 6.33 11.13
CA GLU A 109 -48.67 4.99 11.35
C GLU A 109 -47.82 3.92 10.64
N SER A 110 -47.87 2.72 11.21
CA SER A 110 -47.24 1.49 10.76
C SER A 110 -47.60 1.15 9.31
N GLY A 111 -46.74 1.58 8.37
CA GLY A 111 -46.72 1.12 6.99
C GLY A 111 -45.63 0.07 6.80
N GLN A 112 -46.03 -1.11 6.32
CA GLN A 112 -45.12 -2.18 5.88
C GLN A 112 -44.04 -1.62 4.95
N THR A 113 -42.77 -1.72 5.34
CA THR A 113 -41.66 -1.45 4.42
C THR A 113 -40.99 -2.77 4.08
N SER A 114 -41.06 -3.11 2.80
CA SER A 114 -40.29 -4.20 2.21
C SER A 114 -38.79 -3.90 2.36
N PRO A 115 -37.94 -4.91 2.57
CA PRO A 115 -36.51 -4.68 2.68
C PRO A 115 -35.98 -4.15 1.35
N LEU A 116 -35.45 -2.93 1.38
CA LEU A 116 -34.76 -2.30 0.26
C LEU A 116 -33.59 -3.19 -0.16
N GLN A 117 -33.68 -3.77 -1.36
CA GLN A 117 -32.57 -4.46 -1.99
C GLN A 117 -31.50 -3.42 -2.35
N ILE A 118 -30.38 -3.42 -1.64
CA ILE A 118 -29.21 -2.61 -1.99
C ILE A 118 -28.65 -3.20 -3.28
N LYS A 119 -28.99 -2.62 -4.44
CA LYS A 119 -28.27 -2.89 -5.68
C LYS A 119 -26.90 -2.23 -5.57
N SER A 120 -25.85 -3.04 -5.67
CA SER A 120 -24.47 -2.58 -5.76
C SER A 120 -24.34 -1.53 -6.87
N ILE A 121 -23.97 -0.30 -6.49
CA ILE A 121 -23.60 0.78 -7.42
C ILE A 121 -22.08 0.80 -7.46
N PHE A 122 -21.46 -0.21 -8.08
CA PHE A 122 -20.06 -0.10 -8.48
C PHE A 122 -19.98 -0.31 -10.00
N SER A 123 -19.91 0.80 -10.71
CA SER A 123 -19.63 0.86 -12.15
C SER A 123 -18.49 1.85 -12.35
N MET A 124 -17.25 1.34 -12.36
CA MET A 124 -16.10 2.13 -12.81
C MET A 124 -15.90 1.85 -14.29
N LYS A 125 -16.38 2.76 -15.14
CA LYS A 125 -15.91 2.87 -16.53
C LYS A 125 -14.60 3.65 -16.52
N THR A 126 -13.48 2.95 -16.69
CA THR A 126 -12.17 3.55 -16.98
C THR A 126 -12.19 4.09 -18.41
N LYS A 127 -12.13 5.43 -18.55
CA LYS A 127 -11.84 6.07 -19.84
C LYS A 127 -10.32 6.12 -19.99
N ASN A 128 -9.79 5.40 -20.97
CA ASN A 128 -8.42 5.56 -21.43
C ASN A 128 -8.27 6.95 -22.07
N SER A 129 -7.55 7.86 -21.41
CA SER A 129 -7.00 9.05 -22.04
C SER A 129 -5.54 8.75 -22.41
N SER A 130 -5.29 8.62 -23.71
CA SER A 130 -3.95 8.57 -24.28
C SER A 130 -3.23 9.90 -24.05
N PHE A 131 -2.26 9.93 -23.13
CA PHE A 131 -1.28 11.02 -23.05
C PHE A 131 -0.18 10.73 -24.08
N ALA A 132 -0.30 11.36 -25.24
CA ALA A 132 0.77 11.42 -26.22
C ALA A 132 1.72 12.56 -25.83
N ASN A 133 2.88 12.22 -25.26
CA ASN A 133 3.98 13.16 -25.08
C ASN A 133 5.09 12.81 -26.06
N ASN A 134 5.06 13.44 -27.24
CA ASN A 134 6.21 13.52 -28.13
C ASN A 134 6.89 14.88 -27.90
N ALA A 135 7.88 14.91 -27.01
CA ALA A 135 8.85 16.00 -26.92
C ALA A 135 10.26 15.43 -27.16
N PRO A 136 11.15 16.17 -27.86
CA PRO A 136 12.47 15.66 -28.22
C PRO A 136 13.37 15.53 -26.97
N ARG A 137 13.93 14.32 -26.80
CA ARG A 137 14.93 13.94 -25.77
C ARG A 137 16.09 14.94 -25.73
N ARG A 138 16.24 15.66 -24.62
CA ARG A 138 17.53 16.24 -24.23
C ARG A 138 18.37 15.11 -23.66
N ILE A 139 19.53 14.87 -24.25
CA ILE A 139 20.56 13.98 -23.71
C ILE A 139 21.31 14.77 -22.64
N PRO A 140 21.17 14.50 -21.33
CA PRO A 140 21.99 15.17 -20.34
C PRO A 140 23.43 14.68 -20.45
N SER A 141 24.36 15.63 -20.55
CA SER A 141 25.80 15.38 -20.53
C SER A 141 26.22 14.74 -19.21
N LYS A 142 26.76 13.50 -19.26
CA LYS A 142 27.43 12.75 -18.16
C LYS A 142 26.66 12.75 -16.82
N SER A 143 25.95 11.66 -16.55
CA SER A 143 25.27 11.42 -15.25
C SER A 143 26.24 11.58 -14.07
N VAL A 144 25.74 12.16 -12.97
CA VAL A 144 26.48 12.36 -11.72
C VAL A 144 26.98 11.02 -11.17
N LEU A 145 26.24 9.92 -11.39
CA LEU A 145 26.67 8.56 -11.05
C LEU A 145 27.98 8.16 -11.76
N SER A 146 28.17 8.61 -13.00
CA SER A 146 29.42 8.37 -13.73
C SER A 146 30.62 9.16 -13.16
N MET A 147 30.37 10.26 -12.45
CA MET A 147 31.41 11.01 -11.73
C MET A 147 31.72 10.35 -10.39
N ILE A 148 30.70 9.91 -9.65
CA ILE A 148 30.86 9.21 -8.36
C ILE A 148 31.63 7.89 -8.55
N ARG A 149 31.28 7.09 -9.58
CA ARG A 149 31.99 5.82 -9.88
C ARG A 149 33.46 6.01 -10.24
N LYS A 150 33.86 7.17 -10.78
CA LYS A 150 35.29 7.46 -11.07
C LYS A 150 36.08 7.74 -9.79
N ASN A 151 35.45 8.34 -8.78
CA ASN A 151 36.13 8.66 -7.53
C ASN A 151 36.28 7.46 -6.59
N ILE A 152 35.44 6.43 -6.72
CA ILE A 152 35.54 5.23 -5.86
C ILE A 152 36.59 4.23 -6.37
N ASN A 153 36.92 4.23 -7.67
CA ASN A 153 37.83 3.24 -8.27
C ASN A 153 39.32 3.67 -8.28
N GLU A 154 39.67 4.90 -7.91
CA GLU A 154 41.07 5.35 -7.87
C GLU A 154 41.77 5.00 -6.54
N ASP A 155 41.01 4.79 -5.44
CA ASP A 155 41.59 4.59 -4.10
C ASP A 155 41.84 3.12 -3.70
N TYR A 156 41.51 2.14 -4.56
CA TYR A 156 41.67 0.70 -4.27
C TYR A 156 42.70 -0.04 -5.16
N ILE A 157 43.56 0.68 -5.88
CA ILE A 157 44.72 0.08 -6.58
C ILE A 157 46.01 0.74 -6.10
N LYS A 158 46.48 0.35 -4.91
CA LYS A 158 47.90 0.27 -4.55
C LYS A 158 48.13 -0.91 -3.60
#